data_AF-A0A6G3XZW3-F1
#
_entry.id   AF-A0A6G3XZW3-F1
#
_cell.length_a   1.000
_cell.length_b   1.000
_cell.length_c   1.000
_cell.angle_alpha   90.00
_cell.angle_beta   90.00
_cell.angle_gamma   90.00
#
_symmetry.space_group_name_H-M   'P 1'
#
loop_
_entity.id
_entity.type
_entity.pdbx_description
1 polymer ?
#
loop_
_entity_poly.entity_id
_entity_poly.type
_entity_poly.pdbx_seq_one_letter_code
_entity_poly.pdbx_strand_id
1 'polypeptide(L)'
;MQTARTVPAATVANLRDLGGIALGRDRRVRQGVLFRSGQLSELVPESDLAVSALGIRTVVDLRTADERRWAPDRLPDRARLFVADVLGGHPGVAPARLRSLLADPVEAERALGGGRAEELFA
;
A
#
# COMPACT_ATOMS: atom_id res chain seq x y z
N MET A 1 22.39 0.46 -10.15
CA MET A 1 21.40 1.25 -9.37
C MET A 1 21.20 0.55 -8.04
N GLN A 2 21.36 1.25 -6.91
CA GLN A 2 21.17 0.62 -5.60
C GLN A 2 19.67 0.57 -5.30
N THR A 3 19.14 -0.65 -5.19
CA THR A 3 17.72 -0.96 -5.09
C THR A 3 17.30 -1.14 -3.64
N ALA A 4 16.00 -0.94 -3.37
CA ALA A 4 15.41 -1.15 -2.05
C ALA A 4 15.61 -2.60 -1.58
N ARG A 5 16.11 -2.77 -0.35
CA ARG A 5 16.43 -4.08 0.24
C ARG A 5 15.15 -4.76 0.72
N THR A 6 14.88 -5.98 0.28
CA THR A 6 13.76 -6.77 0.81
C THR A 6 13.93 -7.00 2.31
N VAL A 7 12.87 -6.81 3.07
CA VAL A 7 12.80 -7.23 4.47
C VAL A 7 11.98 -8.52 4.52
N PRO A 8 12.47 -9.59 5.17
CA PRO A 8 11.68 -10.80 5.36
C PRO A 8 10.37 -10.48 6.09
N ALA A 9 9.26 -10.84 5.48
CA ALA A 9 7.93 -10.78 6.08
C ALA A 9 7.05 -11.84 5.41
N ALA A 10 6.36 -12.63 6.21
CA ALA A 10 5.43 -13.66 5.75
C ALA A 10 4.07 -13.05 5.39
N THR A 11 3.62 -12.04 6.14
CA THR A 11 2.26 -11.48 6.00
C THR A 11 2.23 -10.08 5.39
N VAL A 12 3.39 -9.43 5.22
CA VAL A 12 3.48 -8.10 4.60
C VAL A 12 4.09 -8.20 3.21
N ALA A 13 3.24 -8.07 2.20
CA ALA A 13 3.66 -8.11 0.82
C ALA A 13 4.60 -6.93 0.47
N ASN A 14 5.64 -7.22 -0.31
CA ASN A 14 6.54 -6.22 -0.90
C ASN A 14 7.18 -5.25 0.12
N LEU A 15 7.44 -5.71 1.34
CA LEU A 15 8.14 -4.93 2.37
C LEU A 15 9.62 -4.72 2.01
N ARG A 16 10.04 -3.47 1.96
CA ARG A 16 11.43 -3.10 1.61
C ARG A 16 11.94 -1.91 2.42
N ASP A 17 13.19 -1.99 2.82
CA ASP A 17 13.99 -0.86 3.34
C ASP A 17 14.47 0.00 2.16
N LEU A 18 14.12 1.28 2.17
CA LEU A 18 14.49 2.26 1.15
C LEU A 18 15.87 2.90 1.40
N GLY A 19 16.56 2.49 2.47
CA GLY A 19 17.91 2.93 2.78
C GLY A 19 18.89 2.73 1.63
N GLY A 20 19.75 3.72 1.40
CA GLY A 20 20.76 3.71 0.34
C GLY A 20 20.31 4.36 -0.98
N ILE A 21 19.00 4.62 -1.17
CA ILE A 21 18.49 5.40 -2.31
C ILE A 21 19.09 6.80 -2.27
N ALA A 22 19.64 7.24 -3.40
CA ALA A 22 20.29 8.55 -3.52
C ALA A 22 19.24 9.69 -3.58
N LEU A 23 19.50 10.78 -2.86
CA LEU A 23 18.63 11.96 -2.77
C LEU A 23 19.29 13.23 -3.38
N GLY A 24 20.34 13.03 -4.19
CA GLY A 24 21.23 14.07 -4.73
C GLY A 24 22.70 13.78 -4.48
N ARG A 25 23.59 14.76 -4.73
CA ARG A 25 25.04 14.62 -4.49
C ARG A 25 25.32 14.21 -3.05
N ASP A 26 25.99 13.07 -2.88
CA ASP A 26 26.47 12.47 -1.64
C ASP A 26 25.44 12.28 -0.52
N ARG A 27 24.14 12.41 -0.81
CA ARG A 27 23.05 12.17 0.14
C ARG A 27 22.30 10.91 -0.18
N ARG A 28 22.01 10.12 0.84
CA ARG A 28 21.25 8.87 0.75
C ARG A 28 20.22 8.79 1.85
N VAL A 29 19.13 8.07 1.58
CA VAL A 29 18.20 7.63 2.63
C VAL A 29 18.98 6.80 3.64
N ARG A 30 18.89 7.15 4.92
CA ARG A 30 19.50 6.35 6.00
C ARG A 30 18.87 4.95 6.01
N GLN A 31 19.64 3.92 6.33
CA GLN A 31 19.09 2.56 6.45
C GLN A 31 18.20 2.43 7.69
N GLY A 32 17.12 1.67 7.57
CA GLY A 32 16.22 1.37 8.68
C GLY A 32 15.31 2.51 9.13
N VAL A 33 15.16 3.59 8.35
CA VAL A 33 14.28 4.72 8.71
C VAL A 33 13.06 4.89 7.80
N LEU A 34 13.12 4.40 6.56
CA LEU A 34 12.02 4.52 5.62
C LEU A 34 11.79 3.19 4.91
N PHE A 35 10.56 2.72 4.98
CA PHE A 35 10.14 1.45 4.41
C PHE A 35 8.95 1.67 3.49
N ARG A 36 8.76 0.77 2.54
CA ARG A 36 7.52 0.64 1.76
C ARG A 36 6.99 -0.78 1.84
N SER A 37 5.69 -0.95 1.71
CA SER A 37 5.02 -2.24 1.63
C SER A 37 3.74 -2.14 0.79
N GLY A 38 3.05 -3.27 0.61
CA GLY A 38 1.62 -3.27 0.37
C GLY A 38 0.83 -2.93 1.65
N GLN A 39 -0.47 -3.23 1.64
CA GLN A 39 -1.34 -3.04 2.80
C GLN A 39 -0.97 -3.92 4.00
N LEU A 40 -1.38 -3.51 5.20
CA LEU A 40 -1.06 -4.21 6.46
C LEU A 40 -2.25 -4.97 7.04
N SER A 41 -3.32 -5.18 6.27
CA SER A 41 -4.52 -5.88 6.75
C SER A 41 -4.28 -7.33 7.16
N GLU A 42 -3.23 -7.94 6.60
CA GLU A 42 -2.82 -9.31 6.89
C GLU A 42 -1.70 -9.37 7.94
N LEU A 43 -1.18 -8.24 8.43
CA LEU A 43 -0.08 -8.24 9.39
C LEU A 43 -0.46 -9.03 10.65
N VAL A 44 0.38 -10.00 10.99
CA VAL A 44 0.33 -10.74 12.25
C VAL A 44 1.66 -10.48 12.99
N PRO A 45 1.70 -9.54 13.95
CA PRO A 45 2.93 -9.10 14.60
C PRO A 45 3.73 -10.24 15.27
N GLU A 46 3.03 -11.27 15.75
CA GLU A 46 3.60 -12.42 16.44
C GLU A 46 4.34 -13.35 15.47
N SER A 47 3.88 -13.48 14.22
CA SER A 47 4.53 -14.31 13.20
C SER A 47 5.60 -13.58 12.40
N ASP A 48 5.58 -12.24 12.39
CA ASP A 48 6.52 -11.40 11.66
C ASP A 48 7.50 -10.68 12.59
N LEU A 49 8.33 -11.46 13.30
CA LEU A 49 9.34 -10.94 14.24
C LEU A 49 10.30 -9.93 13.59
N ALA A 50 10.66 -10.12 12.32
CA ALA A 50 11.51 -9.20 11.59
C ALA A 50 10.83 -7.82 11.40
N VAL A 51 9.52 -7.80 11.17
CA VAL A 51 8.72 -6.56 11.06
C VAL A 51 8.60 -5.88 12.43
N SER A 52 8.32 -6.66 13.48
CA SER A 52 8.27 -6.17 14.85
C SER A 52 9.61 -5.56 15.31
N ALA A 53 10.73 -6.15 14.92
CA ALA A 53 12.08 -5.65 15.23
C ALA A 53 12.43 -4.33 14.52
N LEU A 54 11.70 -3.94 13.46
CA LEU A 54 11.93 -2.65 12.79
C LEU A 54 11.56 -1.45 13.68
N GLY A 55 10.71 -1.65 14.70
CA GLY A 55 10.29 -0.57 15.60
C GLY A 55 9.51 0.54 14.89
N ILE A 56 8.69 0.18 13.89
CA ILE A 56 7.88 1.13 13.12
C ILE A 56 6.94 1.89 14.05
N ARG A 57 7.10 3.22 14.11
CA ARG A 57 6.28 4.09 14.96
C ARG A 57 5.24 4.90 14.20
N THR A 58 5.37 4.98 12.88
CA THR A 58 4.47 5.72 12.02
C THR A 58 4.17 4.88 10.79
N VAL A 59 2.90 4.66 10.50
CA VAL A 59 2.40 4.07 9.26
C VAL A 59 1.68 5.17 8.50
N VAL A 60 2.05 5.38 7.25
CA VAL A 60 1.36 6.29 6.34
C VAL A 60 0.56 5.45 5.36
N ASP A 61 -0.77 5.47 5.49
CA ASP A 61 -1.67 4.73 4.61
C ASP A 61 -2.18 5.65 3.50
N LEU A 62 -1.82 5.30 2.27
CA LEU A 62 -2.13 6.08 1.07
C LEU A 62 -3.45 5.65 0.41
N ARG A 63 -4.09 4.60 0.93
CA ARG A 63 -5.27 3.98 0.34
C ARG A 63 -6.52 4.82 0.51
N THR A 64 -7.45 4.62 -0.41
CA THR A 64 -8.80 5.17 -0.33
C THR A 64 -9.54 4.72 0.92
N ALA A 65 -10.58 5.46 1.30
CA ALA A 65 -11.49 5.04 2.37
C ALA A 65 -12.12 3.65 2.12
N ASP A 66 -12.49 3.35 0.87
CA ASP A 66 -13.10 2.07 0.51
C ASP A 66 -12.12 0.91 0.65
N GLU A 67 -10.90 1.05 0.15
CA GLU A 67 -9.85 0.04 0.33
C GLU A 67 -9.61 -0.27 1.80
N ARG A 68 -9.55 0.77 2.66
CA ARG A 68 -9.37 0.62 4.11
C ARG A 68 -10.57 -0.01 4.80
N ARG A 69 -11.79 0.27 4.34
CA ARG A 69 -13.01 -0.37 4.85
C ARG A 69 -13.02 -1.87 4.57
N TRP A 70 -12.58 -2.27 3.38
CA TRP A 70 -12.54 -3.67 2.97
C TRP A 70 -11.34 -4.45 3.54
N ALA A 71 -10.22 -3.77 3.75
CA ALA A 71 -8.99 -4.36 4.27
C ALA A 71 -8.37 -3.46 5.35
N PRO A 72 -8.96 -3.41 6.56
CA PRO A 72 -8.48 -2.56 7.64
C PRO A 72 -7.07 -2.98 8.08
N ASP A 73 -6.18 -2.01 8.27
CA ASP A 73 -4.80 -2.29 8.71
C ASP A 73 -4.75 -2.88 10.11
N ARG A 74 -3.82 -3.81 10.30
CA ARG A 74 -3.32 -4.23 11.62
C ARG A 74 -1.98 -3.56 11.80
N LEU A 75 -1.86 -2.69 12.81
CA LEU A 75 -0.67 -1.88 13.00
C LEU A 75 0.36 -2.60 13.88
N PRO A 76 1.67 -2.39 13.64
CA PRO A 76 2.71 -2.78 14.59
C PRO A 76 2.48 -2.13 15.97
N ASP A 77 3.01 -2.75 17.03
CA ASP A 77 2.85 -2.23 18.38
C ASP A 77 3.37 -0.77 18.47
N ARG A 78 2.57 0.10 19.11
CA ARG A 78 2.82 1.54 19.30
C ARG A 78 2.90 2.37 18.02
N ALA A 79 2.62 1.80 16.85
CA ALA A 79 2.57 2.58 15.61
C ALA A 79 1.35 3.50 15.58
N ARG A 80 1.54 4.72 15.08
CA ARG A 80 0.46 5.66 14.78
C ARG A 80 0.15 5.62 13.29
N LEU A 81 -1.13 5.58 12.95
CA LEU A 81 -1.60 5.64 11.59
C LEU A 81 -1.83 7.09 11.16
N PHE A 82 -1.25 7.48 10.04
CA PHE A 82 -1.56 8.71 9.33
C PHE A 82 -2.17 8.35 7.98
N VAL A 83 -3.43 8.73 7.78
CA VAL A 83 -4.13 8.50 6.52
C VAL A 83 -3.86 9.67 5.59
N ALA A 84 -3.26 9.38 4.45
CA ALA A 84 -2.97 10.33 3.38
C ALA A 84 -3.55 9.78 2.07
N ASP A 85 -4.88 9.66 2.02
CA ASP A 85 -5.61 9.18 0.85
C ASP A 85 -5.23 10.00 -0.40
N VAL A 86 -4.48 9.39 -1.31
CA VAL A 86 -3.90 10.10 -2.47
C VAL A 86 -4.86 10.19 -3.65
N LEU A 87 -5.92 9.36 -3.67
CA LEU A 87 -6.96 9.39 -4.71
C LEU A 87 -8.22 10.14 -4.25
N GLY A 88 -8.39 10.31 -2.93
CA GLY A 88 -9.50 11.05 -2.32
C GLY A 88 -10.86 10.50 -2.72
N GLY A 89 -11.83 11.40 -2.92
CA GLY A 89 -13.18 11.06 -3.36
C GLY A 89 -13.34 10.79 -4.87
N HIS A 90 -12.25 10.83 -5.65
CA HIS A 90 -12.30 10.70 -7.10
C HIS A 90 -11.34 9.60 -7.62
N PRO A 91 -11.54 8.33 -7.24
CA PRO A 91 -10.68 7.24 -7.71
C PRO A 91 -10.87 6.91 -9.19
N GLY A 92 -11.84 7.51 -9.91
CA GLY A 92 -12.14 7.15 -11.29
C GLY A 92 -12.44 5.66 -11.44
N VAL A 93 -11.88 5.02 -12.47
CA VAL A 93 -11.85 3.55 -12.64
C VAL A 93 -10.48 2.98 -12.24
N ALA A 94 -9.82 3.59 -11.25
CA ALA A 94 -8.56 3.07 -10.72
C ALA A 94 -8.76 1.69 -10.06
N PRO A 95 -7.70 0.88 -9.91
CA PRO A 95 -7.74 -0.40 -9.20
C PRO A 95 -8.39 -0.30 -7.80
N ALA A 96 -8.27 0.86 -7.14
CA ALA A 96 -8.91 1.16 -5.86
C ALA A 96 -10.45 1.02 -5.89
N ARG A 97 -11.11 1.34 -7.02
CA ARG A 97 -12.58 1.23 -7.18
C ARG A 97 -13.02 -0.12 -7.77
N LEU A 98 -12.11 -0.87 -8.40
CA LEU A 98 -12.45 -2.09 -9.14
C LEU A 98 -13.24 -3.10 -8.31
N ARG A 99 -12.88 -3.31 -7.04
CA ARG A 99 -13.64 -4.22 -6.16
C ARG A 99 -15.08 -3.76 -5.92
N SER A 100 -15.30 -2.46 -5.71
CA SER A 100 -16.64 -1.91 -5.51
C SER A 100 -17.48 -1.99 -6.78
N LEU A 101 -16.87 -1.74 -7.95
CA LEU A 101 -17.52 -1.89 -9.25
C LEU A 101 -17.93 -3.35 -9.49
N LEU A 102 -17.04 -4.32 -9.23
CA LEU A 102 -17.34 -5.74 -9.42
C LEU A 102 -18.39 -6.28 -8.43
N ALA A 103 -18.68 -5.57 -7.34
CA ALA A 103 -19.73 -5.93 -6.39
C ALA A 103 -21.14 -5.51 -6.85
N ASP A 104 -21.25 -4.61 -7.84
CA ASP A 104 -22.51 -4.17 -8.44
C ASP A 104 -22.48 -4.41 -9.96
N PRO A 105 -23.14 -5.47 -10.45
CA PRO A 105 -23.12 -5.83 -11.88
C PRO A 105 -23.63 -4.73 -12.81
N VAL A 106 -24.57 -3.88 -12.37
CA VAL A 106 -25.13 -2.81 -13.19
C VAL A 106 -24.13 -1.67 -13.32
N GLU A 107 -23.49 -1.30 -12.22
CA GLU A 107 -22.41 -0.29 -12.25
C GLU A 107 -21.17 -0.80 -12.99
N ALA A 108 -20.83 -2.09 -12.87
CA ALA A 108 -19.76 -2.71 -13.64
C ALA A 108 -20.03 -2.60 -15.15
N GLU A 109 -21.24 -2.97 -15.60
CA GLU A 109 -21.61 -2.87 -17.02
C GLU A 109 -21.56 -1.41 -17.52
N ARG A 110 -22.07 -0.46 -16.72
CA ARG A 110 -22.00 0.96 -17.09
C ARG A 110 -20.56 1.46 -17.22
N ALA A 111 -19.70 1.10 -16.26
CA ALA A 111 -18.33 1.62 -16.20
C ALA A 111 -17.36 0.90 -17.15
N LEU A 112 -17.54 -0.40 -17.37
CA LEU A 112 -16.57 -1.27 -18.05
C LEU A 112 -17.12 -1.97 -19.30
N GLY A 113 -18.44 -2.06 -19.44
CA GLY A 113 -19.10 -2.78 -20.54
C GLY A 113 -18.92 -2.11 -21.90
N GLY A 114 -19.27 -2.85 -22.96
CA GLY A 114 -19.27 -2.35 -24.34
C GLY A 114 -17.90 -1.89 -24.87
N GLY A 115 -16.80 -2.53 -24.44
CA GLY A 115 -15.43 -2.21 -24.88
C GLY A 115 -14.72 -1.12 -24.05
N ARG A 116 -15.42 -0.45 -23.13
CA ARG A 116 -14.82 0.63 -22.30
C ARG A 116 -13.67 0.15 -21.43
N ALA A 117 -13.73 -1.08 -20.94
CA ALA A 117 -12.61 -1.68 -20.21
C ALA A 117 -11.33 -1.75 -21.06
N GLU A 118 -11.45 -2.11 -22.33
CA GLU A 118 -10.30 -2.23 -23.24
C GLU A 118 -9.71 -0.85 -23.54
N GLU A 119 -10.56 0.16 -23.79
CA GLU A 119 -10.14 1.56 -23.96
C GLU A 119 -9.42 2.13 -22.72
N LEU A 120 -9.81 1.69 -21.52
CA LEU A 120 -9.21 2.13 -20.25
C LEU A 120 -7.81 1.54 -20.00
N PHE A 121 -7.50 0.38 -20.58
CA PHE A 121 -6.24 -0.35 -20.36
C PHE A 121 -5.33 -0.45 -21.60
N ALA A 122 -5.74 0.14 -22.74
CA ALA A 122 -4.93 0.31 -23.94
C ALA A 122 -3.86 1.39 -23.78
#